data_AF-A0A453NE83-F1
#
_entry.id   AF-A0A453NE83-F1
#
_cell.length_a   1.000
_cell.length_b   1.000
_cell.length_c   1.000
_cell.angle_alpha   90.00
_cell.angle_beta   90.00
_cell.angle_gamma   90.00
#
_symmetry.space_group_name_H-M   'P 1'
#
loop_
_entity.id
_entity.type
_entity.pdbx_description
1 polymer ?
#
loop_
_entity_poly.entity_id
_entity_poly.type
_entity_poly.pdbx_seq_one_letter_code
_entity_poly.pdbx_strand_id
1 'polypeptide(L)'
;MDLVHIDEKWFYRTRKTQNMYLSHRENAPHRECKHKNHIQKIMFLSAMARPRYAAQGNCVFDGKIGVWAYTEMVQAQKKSQNRLRGTWELKPCHTVDREKSREYLVKYVLPAIKEKWPESDRWNTIYVQQDNARTHIKPDDPLFLQEAARGGWDIRMIYQPPNSPDTNILDLGWFASIQAMFHRKMPKTLAEIVQKVNQSLAEYPHQKLNRIWLSHQACMREIIKHKGSIHYAVPHLKKKALERQGLLSVRLT
;
A
#
# COMPACT_ATOMS: atom_id res chain seq x y z
N MET A 1 7.98 18.47 3.56
CA MET A 1 7.36 17.61 4.57
C MET A 1 7.71 16.19 4.22
N ASP A 2 8.33 15.52 5.16
CA ASP A 2 8.72 14.13 5.09
C ASP A 2 7.52 13.30 5.54
N LEU A 3 6.86 12.68 4.57
CA LEU A 3 5.53 12.10 4.73
C LEU A 3 5.50 10.66 4.22
N VAL A 4 4.98 9.78 5.06
CA VAL A 4 4.68 8.38 4.76
C VAL A 4 3.17 8.22 4.86
N HIS A 5 2.53 7.77 3.79
CA HIS A 5 1.14 7.35 3.85
C HIS A 5 1.06 5.87 4.20
N ILE A 6 0.16 5.54 5.12
CA ILE A 6 -0.20 4.16 5.47
C ILE A 6 -1.70 3.94 5.30
N ASP A 7 -2.07 2.72 4.92
CA ASP A 7 -3.46 2.28 4.72
C ASP A 7 -3.50 0.77 4.46
N GLU A 8 -4.68 0.17 4.62
CA GLU A 8 -4.94 -1.25 4.44
C GLU A 8 -5.79 -1.56 3.20
N LYS A 9 -5.47 -2.67 2.51
CA LYS A 9 -6.30 -3.17 1.41
C LYS A 9 -6.44 -4.68 1.39
N TRP A 10 -7.65 -5.15 1.07
CA TRP A 10 -7.88 -6.54 0.75
C TRP A 10 -7.39 -6.90 -0.65
N PHE A 11 -6.55 -7.92 -0.75
CA PHE A 11 -6.15 -8.55 -2.00
C PHE A 11 -6.84 -9.90 -2.13
N TYR A 12 -7.68 -10.01 -3.16
CA TYR A 12 -8.42 -11.24 -3.48
C TYR A 12 -7.63 -12.08 -4.46
N ARG A 13 -7.58 -13.40 -4.23
CA ARG A 13 -6.93 -14.37 -5.14
C ARG A 13 -7.35 -14.17 -6.59
N THR A 14 -8.63 -13.89 -6.81
CA THR A 14 -9.17 -13.62 -8.13
C THR A 14 -10.32 -12.63 -8.08
N ARG A 15 -10.59 -11.97 -9.21
CA ARG A 15 -11.73 -11.07 -9.37
C ARG A 15 -13.02 -11.86 -9.60
N LYS A 16 -14.15 -11.28 -9.19
CA LYS A 16 -15.49 -11.85 -9.41
C LYS A 16 -15.76 -12.00 -10.91
N THR A 17 -15.49 -10.95 -11.67
CA THR A 17 -15.59 -10.91 -13.13
C THR A 17 -14.23 -10.56 -13.71
N GLN A 18 -13.88 -11.18 -14.83
CA GLN A 18 -12.62 -10.95 -15.52
C GLN A 18 -12.83 -11.10 -17.02
N ASN A 19 -12.45 -10.07 -17.77
CA ASN A 19 -12.39 -10.15 -19.22
C ASN A 19 -11.10 -10.86 -19.61
N MET A 20 -11.19 -11.83 -20.50
CA MET A 20 -10.07 -12.61 -21.01
C MET A 20 -10.08 -12.53 -22.52
N TYR A 21 -8.91 -12.28 -23.11
CA TYR A 21 -8.71 -12.43 -24.54
C TYR A 21 -8.39 -13.89 -24.80
N LEU A 22 -9.15 -14.51 -25.70
CA LEU A 22 -9.02 -15.92 -26.07
C LEU A 22 -8.71 -15.98 -27.55
N SER A 23 -7.89 -16.94 -27.95
CA SER A 23 -7.71 -17.21 -29.39
C SER A 23 -9.00 -17.80 -29.98
N HIS A 24 -9.16 -17.73 -31.30
CA HIS A 24 -10.35 -18.26 -31.98
C HIS A 24 -10.58 -19.77 -31.74
N ARG A 25 -9.54 -20.51 -31.34
CA ARG A 25 -9.60 -21.96 -31.08
C ARG A 25 -9.58 -22.30 -29.58
N GLU A 26 -9.55 -21.30 -28.70
CA GLU A 26 -9.45 -21.51 -27.26
C GLU A 26 -10.83 -21.38 -26.62
N ASN A 27 -11.23 -22.41 -25.88
CA ASN A 27 -12.46 -22.37 -25.10
C ASN A 27 -12.29 -21.43 -23.92
N ALA A 28 -13.35 -20.68 -23.61
CA ALA A 28 -13.34 -19.82 -22.44
C ALA A 28 -13.07 -20.65 -21.17
N PRO A 29 -12.08 -20.26 -20.35
CA PRO A 29 -11.74 -21.03 -19.16
C PRO A 29 -12.91 -21.02 -18.19
N HIS A 30 -13.40 -22.21 -17.84
CA HIS A 30 -14.48 -22.35 -16.87
C HIS A 30 -13.94 -22.09 -15.46
N ARG A 31 -14.60 -21.18 -14.73
CA ARG A 31 -14.19 -20.76 -13.39
C ARG A 31 -15.34 -20.95 -12.43
N GLU A 32 -15.25 -21.99 -11.60
CA GLU A 32 -16.24 -22.28 -10.58
C GLU A 32 -15.79 -21.77 -9.20
N CYS A 33 -16.74 -21.21 -8.47
CA CYS A 33 -16.60 -20.96 -7.04
C CYS A 33 -17.97 -21.07 -6.39
N LYS A 34 -18.09 -21.87 -5.33
CA LYS A 34 -19.37 -22.09 -4.64
C LYS A 34 -20.02 -20.77 -4.17
N HIS A 35 -19.22 -19.83 -3.67
CA HIS A 35 -19.70 -18.50 -3.27
C HIS A 35 -18.57 -17.47 -3.28
N LYS A 36 -18.87 -16.20 -3.60
CA LYS A 36 -17.89 -15.10 -3.65
C LYS A 36 -17.10 -14.92 -2.34
N ASN A 37 -17.68 -15.26 -1.20
CA ASN A 37 -17.02 -15.15 0.11
C ASN A 37 -15.95 -16.24 0.32
N HIS A 38 -15.95 -17.31 -0.48
CA HIS A 38 -14.92 -18.34 -0.44
C HIS A 38 -13.69 -17.98 -1.29
N ILE A 39 -13.70 -16.84 -1.98
CA ILE A 39 -12.51 -16.34 -2.65
C ILE A 39 -11.50 -15.94 -1.56
N GLN A 40 -10.42 -16.71 -1.47
CA GLN A 40 -9.29 -16.43 -0.60
C GLN A 40 -8.82 -14.98 -0.76
N LYS A 41 -8.64 -14.30 0.37
CA LYS A 41 -8.22 -12.91 0.44
C LYS A 41 -7.32 -12.68 1.65
N ILE A 42 -6.41 -11.72 1.53
CA ILE A 42 -5.51 -11.29 2.61
C ILE A 42 -5.55 -9.77 2.66
N MET A 43 -5.63 -9.19 3.86
CA MET A 43 -5.49 -7.75 4.06
C MET A 43 -4.00 -7.42 4.14
N PHE A 44 -3.58 -6.35 3.48
CA PHE A 44 -2.21 -5.85 3.53
C PHE A 44 -2.18 -4.44 4.07
N LEU A 45 -1.29 -4.16 5.01
CA LEU A 45 -0.86 -2.81 5.36
C LEU A 45 0.21 -2.38 4.35
N SER A 46 0.06 -1.21 3.74
CA SER A 46 1.08 -0.63 2.86
C SER A 46 1.61 0.67 3.46
N ALA A 47 2.91 0.93 3.28
CA ALA A 47 3.53 2.20 3.62
C ALA A 47 4.32 2.72 2.42
N MET A 48 4.02 3.96 2.01
CA MET A 48 4.65 4.60 0.85
C MET A 48 5.01 6.04 1.17
N ALA A 49 6.23 6.41 0.82
CA ALA A 49 6.75 7.76 0.86
C ALA A 49 6.94 8.30 -0.55
N ARG A 50 7.35 9.55 -0.63
CA ARG A 50 7.64 10.19 -1.91
C ARG A 50 9.02 9.81 -2.44
N PRO A 51 9.15 9.34 -3.69
CA PRO A 51 10.45 9.10 -4.29
C PRO A 51 11.29 10.38 -4.32
N ARG A 52 12.59 10.28 -4.04
CA ARG A 52 13.57 11.37 -4.13
C ARG A 52 14.60 11.07 -5.21
N TYR A 53 15.03 12.13 -5.87
CA TYR A 53 15.93 12.08 -7.02
C TYR A 53 17.11 13.01 -6.79
N ALA A 54 18.31 12.58 -7.18
CA ALA A 54 19.49 13.44 -7.24
C ALA A 54 19.33 14.50 -8.33
N ALA A 55 20.20 15.51 -8.33
CA ALA A 55 20.20 16.59 -9.33
C ALA A 55 20.29 16.07 -10.78
N GLN A 56 20.98 14.94 -10.99
CA GLN A 56 21.15 14.28 -12.29
C GLN A 56 19.94 13.42 -12.70
N GLY A 57 18.87 13.38 -11.89
CA GLY A 57 17.66 12.61 -12.18
C GLY A 57 17.69 11.14 -11.73
N ASN A 58 18.79 10.68 -11.14
CA ASN A 58 18.90 9.34 -10.58
C ASN A 58 18.06 9.20 -9.30
N CYS A 59 17.35 8.08 -9.15
CA CYS A 59 16.54 7.81 -7.96
C CYS A 59 17.46 7.45 -6.79
N VAL A 60 17.43 8.26 -5.72
CA VAL A 60 18.18 7.99 -4.47
C VAL A 60 17.32 7.33 -3.41
N PHE A 61 16.00 7.48 -3.53
CA PHE A 61 15.01 6.86 -2.66
C PHE A 61 13.76 6.60 -3.47
N ASP A 62 13.35 5.34 -3.57
CA ASP A 62 12.25 4.94 -4.45
C ASP A 62 10.85 5.17 -3.83
N GLY A 63 10.78 5.61 -2.57
CA GLY A 63 9.55 5.84 -1.83
C GLY A 63 8.84 4.58 -1.32
N LYS A 64 9.37 3.38 -1.59
CA LYS A 64 8.71 2.11 -1.22
C LYS A 64 9.16 1.64 0.16
N ILE A 65 8.39 1.97 1.20
CA ILE A 65 8.68 1.52 2.57
C ILE A 65 8.37 0.03 2.71
N GLY A 66 7.14 -0.40 2.40
CA GLY A 66 6.80 -1.81 2.48
C GLY A 66 5.33 -2.15 2.30
N VAL A 67 5.07 -3.45 2.22
CA VAL A 67 3.73 -4.05 2.25
C VAL A 67 3.77 -5.28 3.14
N TRP A 68 2.84 -5.39 4.09
CA TRP A 68 2.82 -6.48 5.08
C TRP A 68 1.46 -7.12 5.13
N ALA A 69 1.43 -8.44 4.99
CA ALA A 69 0.22 -9.24 5.02
C ALA A 69 -0.23 -9.47 6.47
N TYR A 70 -1.49 -9.16 6.79
CA TYR A 70 -2.10 -9.57 8.04
C TYR A 70 -2.38 -11.07 8.03
N THR A 71 -1.42 -11.83 8.55
CA THR A 71 -1.46 -13.30 8.57
C THR A 71 -0.99 -13.87 9.89
N GLU A 72 -1.47 -15.08 10.19
CA GLU A 72 -1.11 -15.86 11.37
C GLU A 72 -0.77 -17.30 10.95
N MET A 73 0.24 -17.88 11.60
CA MET A 73 0.53 -19.30 11.45
C MET A 73 -0.32 -20.08 12.44
N VAL A 74 -1.21 -20.93 11.94
CA VAL A 74 -2.15 -21.73 12.74
C VAL A 74 -1.93 -23.20 12.45
N GLN A 75 -2.05 -24.07 13.44
CA GLN A 75 -1.99 -25.51 13.20
C GLN A 75 -3.32 -26.03 12.62
N ALA A 76 -3.22 -26.88 11.61
CA ALA A 76 -4.37 -27.53 11.00
C ALA A 76 -5.14 -28.39 12.01
N GLN A 77 -6.35 -27.97 12.38
CA GLN A 77 -7.18 -28.72 13.35
C GLN A 77 -7.77 -30.02 12.79
N LYS A 78 -7.92 -30.12 11.46
CA LYS A 78 -8.47 -31.30 10.76
C LYS A 78 -7.54 -31.75 9.65
N LYS A 79 -7.46 -33.08 9.46
CA LYS A 79 -6.87 -33.70 8.28
C LYS A 79 -7.74 -33.36 7.06
N SER A 80 -7.11 -33.08 5.92
CA SER A 80 -7.79 -33.01 4.62
C SER A 80 -7.02 -33.88 3.62
N GLN A 81 -7.56 -34.05 2.40
CA GLN A 81 -6.86 -34.79 1.35
C GLN A 81 -5.44 -34.26 1.08
N ASN A 82 -5.23 -32.95 1.24
CA ASN A 82 -3.96 -32.30 0.90
C ASN A 82 -3.11 -31.96 2.14
N ARG A 83 -3.53 -32.35 3.36
CA ARG A 83 -2.77 -32.01 4.57
C ARG A 83 -3.08 -32.87 5.78
N LEU A 84 -2.06 -33.08 6.62
CA LEU A 84 -2.21 -33.74 7.92
C LEU A 84 -2.73 -32.76 8.98
N ARG A 85 -3.30 -33.31 10.06
CA ARG A 85 -3.60 -32.55 11.27
C ARG A 85 -2.27 -32.10 11.90
N GLY A 86 -2.23 -30.89 12.44
CA GLY A 86 -1.04 -30.32 13.09
C GLY A 86 -0.07 -29.62 12.14
N THR A 87 -0.22 -29.76 10.82
CA THR A 87 0.59 -28.98 9.86
C THR A 87 0.34 -27.49 10.04
N TRP A 88 1.41 -26.71 10.16
CA TRP A 88 1.33 -25.25 10.22
C TRP A 88 0.84 -24.67 8.89
N GLU A 89 -0.17 -23.83 8.96
CA GLU A 89 -0.76 -23.15 7.81
C GLU A 89 -0.82 -21.65 8.02
N LEU A 90 -0.52 -20.91 6.95
CA LEU A 90 -0.72 -19.48 6.90
C LEU A 90 -2.21 -19.18 6.73
N LYS A 91 -2.81 -18.49 7.70
CA LYS A 91 -4.18 -17.98 7.62
C LYS A 91 -4.20 -16.46 7.57
N PRO A 92 -5.13 -15.86 6.82
CA PRO A 92 -5.37 -14.42 6.92
C PRO A 92 -5.96 -14.09 8.30
N CYS A 93 -5.55 -12.96 8.89
CA CYS A 93 -6.29 -12.43 10.03
C CYS A 93 -7.70 -12.06 9.58
N HIS A 94 -8.71 -12.54 10.28
CA HIS A 94 -10.12 -12.26 9.94
C HIS A 94 -10.50 -10.81 10.26
N THR A 95 -9.92 -10.25 11.32
CA THR A 95 -10.11 -8.89 11.79
C THR A 95 -8.76 -8.26 12.14
N VAL A 96 -8.61 -6.98 11.83
CA VAL A 96 -7.49 -6.15 12.28
C VAL A 96 -8.07 -5.16 13.28
N ASP A 97 -7.76 -5.37 14.56
CA ASP A 97 -8.11 -4.46 15.63
C ASP A 97 -6.96 -3.47 15.90
N ARG A 98 -7.14 -2.66 16.94
CA ARG A 98 -6.17 -1.65 17.34
C ARG A 98 -4.85 -2.24 17.81
N GLU A 99 -4.88 -3.39 18.46
CA GLU A 99 -3.67 -4.05 18.96
C GLU A 99 -2.86 -4.63 17.80
N LYS A 100 -3.53 -5.28 16.84
CA LYS A 100 -2.89 -5.81 15.64
C LYS A 100 -2.36 -4.69 14.74
N SER A 101 -3.09 -3.58 14.61
CA SER A 101 -2.62 -2.37 13.92
C SER A 101 -1.35 -1.83 14.59
N ARG A 102 -1.36 -1.65 15.93
CA ARG A 102 -0.19 -1.25 16.71
C ARG A 102 1.00 -2.19 16.51
N GLU A 103 0.77 -3.50 16.62
CA GLU A 103 1.80 -4.53 16.44
C GLU A 103 2.48 -4.34 15.09
N TYR A 104 1.71 -4.17 14.02
CA TYR A 104 2.27 -4.06 12.68
C TYR A 104 3.03 -2.76 12.46
N LEU A 105 2.55 -1.66 13.04
CA LEU A 105 3.25 -0.38 12.99
C LEU A 105 4.62 -0.47 13.68
N VAL A 106 4.65 -1.04 14.88
CA VAL A 106 5.87 -1.15 15.70
C VAL A 106 6.85 -2.18 15.14
N LYS A 107 6.35 -3.34 14.73
CA LYS A 107 7.18 -4.48 14.33
C LYS A 107 7.69 -4.37 12.89
N TYR A 108 6.93 -3.69 12.02
CA TYR A 108 7.21 -3.68 10.59
C TYR A 108 7.38 -2.27 10.02
N VAL A 109 6.42 -1.37 10.23
CA VAL A 109 6.44 -0.05 9.58
C VAL A 109 7.57 0.82 10.11
N LEU A 110 7.68 0.99 11.43
CA LEU A 110 8.70 1.84 12.05
C LEU A 110 10.12 1.35 11.72
N PRO A 111 10.47 0.05 11.87
CA PRO A 111 11.76 -0.45 11.46
C PRO A 111 12.05 -0.22 9.97
N ALA A 112 11.08 -0.47 9.09
CA ALA A 112 11.27 -0.28 7.65
C ALA A 112 11.45 1.19 7.26
N ILE A 113 10.78 2.12 7.96
CA ILE A 113 11.05 3.56 7.81
C ILE A 113 12.51 3.83 8.18
N LYS A 114 12.94 3.42 9.38
CA LYS A 114 14.30 3.71 9.88
C LYS A 114 15.40 3.09 9.03
N GLU A 115 15.16 1.90 8.47
CA GLU A 115 16.10 1.20 7.59
C GLU A 115 16.23 1.88 6.22
N LYS A 116 15.11 2.34 5.65
CA LYS A 116 15.06 2.81 4.25
C LYS A 116 15.10 4.32 4.10
N TRP A 117 14.89 5.07 5.19
CA TRP A 117 14.87 6.53 5.10
C TRP A 117 16.25 7.05 4.68
N PRO A 118 16.30 8.05 3.78
CA PRO A 118 17.59 8.64 3.40
C PRO A 118 18.31 9.26 4.60
N GLU A 119 19.56 8.89 4.80
CA GLU A 119 20.38 9.35 5.94
C GLU A 119 20.51 10.87 5.99
N SER A 120 20.54 11.54 4.83
CA SER A 120 20.56 13.00 4.72
C SER A 120 19.39 13.70 5.41
N ASP A 121 18.26 13.00 5.52
CA ASP A 121 17.00 13.53 6.05
C ASP A 121 16.61 12.85 7.37
N ARG A 122 17.51 12.07 7.97
CA ARG A 122 17.28 11.34 9.22
C ARG A 122 16.85 12.25 10.37
N TRP A 123 17.39 13.47 10.40
CA TRP A 123 17.14 14.44 11.47
C TRP A 123 15.85 15.25 11.28
N ASN A 124 15.17 15.08 10.15
CA ASN A 124 13.88 15.72 9.92
C ASN A 124 12.75 14.96 10.63
N THR A 125 11.71 15.69 11.02
CA THR A 125 10.47 15.06 11.48
C THR A 125 9.80 14.31 10.32
N ILE A 126 9.57 13.01 10.52
CA ILE A 126 8.84 12.15 9.57
C ILE A 126 7.41 12.00 10.06
N TYR A 127 6.46 12.30 9.21
CA TYR A 127 5.04 12.17 9.50
C TYR A 127 4.48 10.90 8.88
N VAL A 128 3.78 10.10 9.68
CA VAL A 128 3.04 8.92 9.25
C VAL A 128 1.56 9.27 9.23
N GLN A 129 0.97 9.35 8.05
CA GLN A 129 -0.44 9.68 7.87
C GLN A 129 -1.27 8.41 7.72
N GLN A 130 -2.34 8.32 8.52
CA GLN A 130 -3.36 7.28 8.46
C GLN A 130 -4.77 7.89 8.45
N ASP A 131 -5.77 7.11 8.07
CA ASP A 131 -7.16 7.53 8.16
C ASP A 131 -7.70 7.48 9.62
N ASN A 132 -8.95 7.89 9.80
CA ASN A 132 -9.62 7.97 11.11
C ASN A 132 -10.39 6.68 11.47
N ALA A 133 -10.03 5.52 10.93
CA ALA A 133 -10.70 4.26 11.26
C ALA A 133 -10.60 3.97 12.77
N ARG A 134 -11.70 3.45 13.36
CA ARG A 134 -11.77 3.17 14.81
C ARG A 134 -10.72 2.17 15.30
N THR A 135 -10.27 1.32 14.39
CA THR A 135 -9.24 0.30 14.59
C THR A 135 -7.83 0.88 14.59
N HIS A 136 -7.62 2.14 14.20
CA HIS A 136 -6.29 2.73 14.26
C HIS A 136 -5.92 3.14 15.68
N ILE A 137 -4.61 3.13 15.93
CA ILE A 137 -4.05 3.72 17.14
C ILE A 137 -4.17 5.24 17.06
N LYS A 138 -4.22 5.89 18.21
CA LYS A 138 -4.17 7.35 18.26
C LYS A 138 -2.71 7.82 18.14
N PRO A 139 -2.47 9.05 17.68
CA PRO A 139 -1.13 9.64 17.62
C PRO A 139 -0.38 9.69 18.96
N ASP A 140 -1.10 9.69 20.08
CA ASP A 140 -0.57 9.70 21.43
C ASP A 140 -0.36 8.29 22.02
N ASP A 141 -0.47 7.23 21.21
CA ASP A 141 -0.26 5.85 21.67
C ASP A 141 1.16 5.66 22.25
N PRO A 142 1.29 5.32 23.55
CA PRO A 142 2.59 5.36 24.23
C PRO A 142 3.64 4.41 23.65
N LEU A 143 3.22 3.20 23.24
CA LEU A 143 4.14 2.21 22.69
C LEU A 143 4.60 2.61 21.29
N PHE A 144 3.71 3.17 20.47
CA PHE A 144 4.11 3.75 19.19
C PHE A 144 5.12 4.90 19.39
N LEU A 145 4.84 5.85 20.28
CA LEU A 145 5.72 6.99 20.54
C LEU A 145 7.11 6.55 21.02
N GLN A 146 7.17 5.58 21.93
CA GLN A 146 8.42 5.03 22.44
C GLN A 146 9.26 4.41 21.32
N GLU A 147 8.66 3.52 20.52
CA GLU A 147 9.38 2.84 19.44
C GLU A 147 9.68 3.76 18.27
N ALA A 148 8.83 4.76 18.01
CA ALA A 148 9.07 5.81 17.03
C ALA A 148 10.34 6.61 17.39
N ALA A 149 10.45 7.07 18.64
CA ALA A 149 11.57 7.88 19.13
C ALA A 149 12.89 7.10 19.29
N ARG A 150 12.83 5.77 19.36
CA ARG A 150 13.99 4.91 19.61
C ARG A 150 15.11 5.16 18.59
N GLY A 151 16.33 5.46 19.08
CA GLY A 151 17.49 5.77 18.24
C GLY A 151 17.58 7.24 17.80
N GLY A 152 16.85 8.14 18.48
CA GLY A 152 16.88 9.58 18.23
C GLY A 152 16.06 10.02 17.00
N TRP A 153 15.11 9.19 16.56
CA TRP A 153 14.24 9.51 15.44
C TRP A 153 13.08 10.40 15.89
N ASP A 154 12.62 11.31 15.04
CA ASP A 154 11.37 12.06 15.25
C ASP A 154 10.31 11.59 14.25
N ILE A 155 9.60 10.51 14.59
CA ILE A 155 8.51 9.97 13.77
C ILE A 155 7.19 10.25 14.48
N ARG A 156 6.29 10.99 13.82
CA ARG A 156 5.01 11.42 14.39
C ARG A 156 3.86 10.92 13.54
N MET A 157 2.78 10.51 14.19
CA MET A 157 1.56 10.11 13.49
C MET A 157 0.62 11.31 13.33
N ILE A 158 -0.02 11.39 12.17
CA ILE A 158 -1.03 12.43 11.87
C ILE A 158 -2.26 11.80 11.24
N TYR A 159 -3.38 12.48 11.41
CA TYR A 159 -4.64 12.10 10.80
C TYR A 159 -4.77 12.67 9.40
N GLN A 160 -5.33 11.85 8.52
CA GLN A 160 -5.88 12.29 7.26
C GLN A 160 -7.17 13.10 7.50
N PRO A 161 -7.44 14.13 6.68
CA PRO A 161 -8.74 14.80 6.69
C PRO A 161 -9.90 13.78 6.51
N PRO A 162 -11.00 13.88 7.28
CA PRO A 162 -12.14 12.98 7.14
C PRO A 162 -12.68 12.93 5.70
N ASN A 163 -13.15 11.76 5.27
CA ASN A 163 -13.79 11.54 3.96
C ASN A 163 -12.97 12.01 2.74
N SER A 164 -11.64 12.05 2.84
CA SER A 164 -10.76 12.61 1.81
C SER A 164 -9.76 11.58 1.27
N PRO A 165 -10.20 10.47 0.63
CA PRO A 165 -9.30 9.40 0.16
C PRO A 165 -8.28 9.87 -0.88
N ASP A 166 -8.57 10.98 -1.57
CA ASP A 166 -7.70 11.71 -2.48
C ASP A 166 -6.46 12.35 -1.80
N THR A 167 -6.51 12.54 -0.48
CA THR A 167 -5.36 13.00 0.33
C THR A 167 -4.43 11.86 0.75
N ASN A 168 -4.69 10.63 0.31
CA ASN A 168 -3.81 9.47 0.51
C ASN A 168 -3.43 8.81 -0.82
N ILE A 169 -2.15 8.81 -1.15
CA ILE A 169 -1.63 8.18 -2.37
C ILE A 169 -1.95 6.69 -2.50
N LEU A 170 -2.17 6.01 -1.38
CA LEU A 170 -2.49 4.58 -1.35
C LEU A 170 -3.81 4.31 -2.05
N ASP A 171 -4.87 5.00 -1.64
CA ASP A 171 -6.18 4.95 -2.29
C ASP A 171 -6.23 5.68 -3.63
N LEU A 172 -5.54 6.83 -3.75
CA LEU A 172 -5.59 7.66 -4.96
C LEU A 172 -5.04 6.94 -6.20
N GLY A 173 -4.12 5.98 -6.04
CA GLY A 173 -3.66 5.21 -7.21
C GLY A 173 -2.72 4.05 -6.96
N TRP A 174 -2.05 3.98 -5.81
CA TRP A 174 -1.11 2.89 -5.55
C TRP A 174 -1.83 1.55 -5.48
N PHE A 175 -2.91 1.41 -4.69
CA PHE A 175 -3.64 0.16 -4.55
C PHE A 175 -4.21 -0.34 -5.89
N ALA A 176 -4.79 0.56 -6.68
CA ALA A 176 -5.27 0.21 -8.01
C ALA A 176 -4.14 -0.32 -8.91
N SER A 177 -2.96 0.30 -8.84
CA SER A 177 -1.81 -0.05 -9.68
C SER A 177 -1.17 -1.38 -9.25
N ILE A 178 -0.94 -1.58 -7.95
CA ILE A 178 -0.34 -2.80 -7.42
C ILE A 178 -1.29 -4.00 -7.56
N GLN A 179 -2.60 -3.82 -7.34
CA GLN A 179 -3.59 -4.87 -7.56
C GLN A 179 -3.63 -5.29 -9.03
N ALA A 180 -3.52 -4.35 -9.98
CA ALA A 180 -3.45 -4.67 -11.39
C ALA A 180 -2.21 -5.53 -11.73
N MET A 181 -1.03 -5.22 -11.16
CA MET A 181 0.18 -6.04 -11.33
C MET A 181 0.02 -7.43 -10.71
N PHE A 182 -0.46 -7.48 -9.46
CA PHE A 182 -0.72 -8.71 -8.72
C PHE A 182 -1.69 -9.65 -9.45
N HIS A 183 -2.82 -9.13 -9.96
CA HIS A 183 -3.82 -9.98 -10.64
C HIS A 183 -3.29 -10.59 -11.94
N ARG A 184 -2.36 -9.93 -12.64
CA ARG A 184 -1.70 -10.51 -13.82
C ARG A 184 -0.83 -11.72 -13.47
N LYS A 185 -0.34 -11.81 -12.24
CA LYS A 185 0.47 -12.93 -11.74
C LYS A 185 -0.38 -14.14 -11.34
N MET A 186 -1.72 -14.03 -11.30
CA MET A 186 -2.67 -15.13 -11.05
C MET A 186 -2.28 -16.04 -9.85
N PRO A 187 -2.36 -15.57 -8.60
CA PRO A 187 -2.06 -16.40 -7.42
C PRO A 187 -2.99 -17.61 -7.30
N LYS A 188 -2.44 -18.76 -6.94
CA LYS A 188 -3.21 -20.01 -6.72
C LYS A 188 -3.47 -20.29 -5.24
N THR A 189 -2.59 -19.84 -4.34
CA THR A 189 -2.66 -20.11 -2.89
C THR A 189 -2.54 -18.82 -2.07
N LEU A 190 -2.85 -18.88 -0.76
CA LEU A 190 -2.65 -17.75 0.16
C LEU A 190 -1.17 -17.32 0.24
N ALA A 191 -0.25 -18.28 0.32
CA ALA A 191 1.19 -18.01 0.32
C ALA A 191 1.62 -17.29 -0.98
N GLU A 192 1.10 -17.75 -2.13
CA GLU A 192 1.35 -17.06 -3.41
C GLU A 192 0.77 -15.65 -3.44
N ILE A 193 -0.31 -15.34 -2.72
CA ILE A 193 -0.81 -13.97 -2.63
C ILE A 193 0.26 -13.07 -2.01
N VAL A 194 0.80 -13.47 -0.86
CA VAL A 194 1.86 -12.73 -0.16
C VAL A 194 3.09 -12.58 -1.03
N GLN A 195 3.56 -13.68 -1.65
CA GLN A 195 4.72 -13.66 -2.53
C GLN A 195 4.52 -12.72 -3.73
N LYS A 196 3.38 -12.81 -4.43
CA LYS A 196 3.12 -12.03 -5.66
C LYS A 196 2.89 -10.55 -5.36
N VAL A 197 2.33 -10.19 -4.20
CA VAL A 197 2.24 -8.79 -3.76
C VAL A 197 3.63 -8.21 -3.49
N ASN A 198 4.50 -8.94 -2.77
CA ASN A 198 5.88 -8.51 -2.53
C ASN A 198 6.70 -8.38 -3.83
N GLN A 199 6.57 -9.34 -4.76
CA GLN A 199 7.18 -9.23 -6.09
C GLN A 199 6.68 -7.99 -6.85
N SER A 200 5.36 -7.74 -6.80
CA SER A 200 4.79 -6.58 -7.48
C SER A 200 5.29 -5.26 -6.89
N LEU A 201 5.55 -5.20 -5.58
CA LEU A 201 6.16 -4.06 -4.91
C LEU A 201 7.60 -3.84 -5.40
N ALA A 202 8.41 -4.90 -5.40
CA ALA A 202 9.80 -4.85 -5.84
C ALA A 202 9.90 -4.35 -7.29
N GLU A 203 9.07 -4.88 -8.18
CA GLU A 203 8.99 -4.52 -9.60
C GLU A 203 8.36 -3.15 -9.86
N TYR A 204 7.70 -2.53 -8.87
CA TYR A 204 6.98 -1.28 -9.11
C TYR A 204 7.93 -0.11 -9.40
N PRO A 205 7.80 0.56 -10.56
CA PRO A 205 8.70 1.66 -10.92
C PRO A 205 8.47 2.91 -10.05
N HIS A 206 9.55 3.47 -9.50
CA HIS A 206 9.50 4.69 -8.69
C HIS A 206 8.92 5.89 -9.45
N GLN A 207 9.11 5.95 -10.77
CA GLN A 207 8.50 6.96 -11.65
C GLN A 207 6.97 6.92 -11.58
N LYS A 208 6.38 5.71 -11.61
CA LYS A 208 4.92 5.54 -11.49
C LYS A 208 4.44 5.95 -10.10
N LEU A 209 5.23 5.70 -9.05
CA LEU A 209 4.89 6.16 -7.71
C LEU A 209 4.92 7.69 -7.63
N ASN A 210 5.94 8.33 -8.20
CA ASN A 210 6.03 9.79 -8.26
C ASN A 210 4.85 10.40 -9.03
N ARG A 211 4.38 9.78 -10.11
CA ARG A 211 3.18 10.23 -10.82
C ARG A 211 1.93 10.26 -9.91
N ILE A 212 1.80 9.33 -8.96
CA ILE A 212 0.69 9.33 -7.99
C ILE A 212 0.85 10.50 -7.01
N TRP A 213 2.07 10.74 -6.52
CA TRP A 213 2.38 11.90 -5.68
C TRP A 213 2.09 13.24 -6.37
N LEU A 214 2.40 13.38 -7.65
CA LEU A 214 2.01 14.58 -8.41
C LEU A 214 0.48 14.74 -8.52
N SER A 215 -0.26 13.62 -8.61
CA SER A 215 -1.72 13.65 -8.55
C SER A 215 -2.21 14.13 -7.18
N HIS A 216 -1.62 13.61 -6.12
CA HIS A 216 -1.93 14.01 -4.74
C HIS A 216 -1.69 15.49 -4.54
N GLN A 217 -0.55 16.03 -4.96
CA GLN A 217 -0.28 17.47 -4.90
C GLN A 217 -1.28 18.31 -5.69
N ALA A 218 -1.73 17.83 -6.85
CA ALA A 218 -2.76 18.53 -7.61
C ALA A 218 -4.11 18.49 -6.90
N CYS A 219 -4.49 17.37 -6.29
CA CYS A 219 -5.69 17.26 -5.46
C CYS A 219 -5.64 18.24 -4.27
N MET A 220 -4.51 18.30 -3.55
CA MET A 220 -4.31 19.27 -2.46
C MET A 220 -4.48 20.73 -2.93
N ARG A 221 -4.00 21.07 -4.14
CA ARG A 221 -4.21 22.40 -4.72
C ARG A 221 -5.69 22.69 -4.99
N GLU A 222 -6.44 21.72 -5.52
CA GLU A 222 -7.88 21.87 -5.75
C GLU A 222 -8.65 22.00 -4.44
N ILE A 223 -8.33 21.22 -3.42
CA ILE A 223 -8.93 21.37 -2.08
C ILE A 223 -8.75 22.80 -1.56
N ILE A 224 -7.54 23.35 -1.67
CA ILE A 224 -7.27 24.73 -1.25
C ILE A 224 -8.07 25.74 -2.08
N LYS A 225 -8.08 25.62 -3.41
CA LYS A 225 -8.86 26.51 -4.31
C LYS A 225 -10.35 26.48 -4.00
N HIS A 226 -10.88 25.29 -3.70
CA HIS A 226 -12.27 25.06 -3.37
C HIS A 226 -12.55 25.14 -1.86
N LYS A 227 -11.68 25.80 -1.09
CA LYS A 227 -11.86 26.13 0.34
C LYS A 227 -12.21 24.90 1.21
N GLY A 228 -11.57 23.76 0.96
CA GLY A 228 -11.79 22.53 1.71
C GLY A 228 -12.86 21.60 1.14
N SER A 229 -13.46 21.93 -0.02
CA SER A 229 -14.42 21.05 -0.67
C SER A 229 -13.78 19.73 -1.13
N ILE A 230 -14.52 18.64 -0.96
CA ILE A 230 -14.20 17.31 -1.52
C ILE A 230 -14.80 17.11 -2.93
N HIS A 231 -15.55 18.10 -3.43
CA HIS A 231 -16.20 18.06 -4.73
C HIS A 231 -15.38 18.84 -5.75
N TYR A 232 -14.45 18.14 -6.40
CA TYR A 232 -13.68 18.64 -7.53
C TYR A 232 -13.27 17.49 -8.45
N ALA A 233 -12.98 17.81 -9.71
CA ALA A 233 -12.48 16.81 -10.65
C ALA A 233 -10.98 16.58 -10.39
N VAL A 234 -10.57 15.32 -10.26
CA VAL A 234 -9.15 14.96 -10.09
C VAL A 234 -8.34 15.50 -11.30
N PRO A 235 -7.33 16.37 -11.09
CA PRO A 235 -6.63 17.01 -12.20
C PRO A 235 -5.84 16.02 -13.06
N HIS A 236 -6.01 16.10 -14.38
CA HIS A 236 -5.28 15.26 -15.34
C HIS A 236 -4.04 15.97 -15.91
N LEU A 237 -2.88 15.80 -15.25
CA LEU A 237 -1.63 16.50 -15.58
C LEU A 237 -0.85 15.98 -16.80
N LYS A 238 -1.43 15.10 -17.64
CA LYS A 238 -0.75 14.49 -18.81
C LYS A 238 0.65 13.92 -18.51
N LYS A 239 0.86 13.41 -17.29
CA LYS A 239 2.17 13.05 -16.72
C LYS A 239 3.01 12.13 -17.61
N LYS A 240 2.37 11.14 -18.26
CA LYS A 240 3.03 10.20 -19.19
C LYS A 240 3.58 10.89 -20.44
N ALA A 241 2.94 11.97 -20.92
CA ALA A 241 3.44 12.73 -22.04
C ALA A 241 4.63 13.60 -21.62
N LEU A 242 4.49 14.32 -20.51
CA LEU A 242 5.56 15.17 -19.96
C LEU A 242 6.83 14.36 -19.63
N GLU A 243 6.67 13.17 -19.07
CA GLU A 243 7.83 12.33 -18.73
C GLU A 243 8.57 11.82 -19.97
N ARG A 244 7.85 11.49 -21.05
CA ARG A 244 8.47 11.12 -22.33
C ARG A 244 9.27 12.26 -22.96
N GLN A 245 8.92 13.49 -22.63
CA GLN A 245 9.61 14.70 -23.09
C GLN A 245 10.74 15.14 -22.14
N GLY A 246 10.93 14.45 -20.99
CA GLY A 246 11.86 14.89 -19.95
C GLY A 246 11.42 16.15 -19.19
N LEU A 247 10.16 16.57 -19.35
CA LEU A 247 9.61 17.82 -18.80
C LEU A 247 8.75 17.60 -17.55
N LEU A 248 8.57 16.35 -17.11
CA LEU A 248 7.78 16.07 -15.91
C LEU A 248 8.55 16.52 -14.67
N SER A 249 8.10 17.60 -14.05
CA SER A 249 8.66 18.02 -12.76
C SER A 249 8.54 16.92 -11.72
N VAL A 250 9.56 16.82 -10.87
CA VAL A 250 9.55 15.92 -9.71
C VAL A 250 8.45 16.35 -8.73
N ARG A 251 8.18 17.67 -8.60
CA ARG A 251 7.22 18.29 -7.66
C ARG A 251 6.34 19.33 -8.35
N LEU A 252 5.08 19.45 -7.95
CA LEU A 252 4.31 20.66 -8.23
C LEU A 252 4.70 21.77 -7.25
N THR A 253 5.20 22.88 -7.77
CA THR A 253 5.34 24.16 -7.05
C THR A 253 4.00 24.88 -6.99
#